data_AF-A0A3M0GBZ1-F1
#
_entry.id   AF-A0A3M0GBZ1-F1
#
_cell.length_a   1.000
_cell.length_b   1.000
_cell.length_c   1.000
_cell.angle_alpha   90.00
_cell.angle_beta   90.00
_cell.angle_gamma   90.00
#
_symmetry.space_group_name_H-M   'P 1'
#
loop_
_entity.id
_entity.type
_entity.pdbx_description
1 polymer ?
#
loop_
_entity_poly.entity_id
_entity_poly.type
_entity_poly.pdbx_seq_one_letter_code
_entity_poly.pdbx_strand_id
1 'polypeptide(L)'
;MVLTGAGTSTASGLADYRGPGAIPRSPMTYQEFVSSDIARRHYWARSTVGWPSFRVAQPNRVHHLVADLATVLPVTGVVTQNVDGLHQAAGSNPVLDLHGRLATVSCLTCGTVIDREALQATLLELNPEFASRLDYLARQAAGLPDGDAEVDRTEEFIYPDCPVCRGVLKPDVVYFGENADPAVVNASFDMLERSDALLVLGTSLSVMSGLRFVRRAARDSKRVIIVNDGTTRGDDLATHRIHGRLESVLEEFVGSLSNLPHP
;
A
#
# COMPACT_ATOMS: atom_id res chain seq x y z
N MET A 1 -12.94 -12.73 3.87
CA MET A 1 -12.22 -11.48 3.49
C MET A 1 -10.72 -11.71 3.59
N VAL A 2 -9.95 -11.15 2.64
CA VAL A 2 -8.47 -11.12 2.71
C VAL A 2 -8.02 -9.72 3.10
N LEU A 3 -7.10 -9.60 4.05
CA LEU A 3 -6.42 -8.36 4.43
C LEU A 3 -4.94 -8.45 4.09
N THR A 4 -4.41 -7.53 3.29
CA THR A 4 -3.00 -7.54 2.86
C THR A 4 -2.23 -6.32 3.33
N GLY A 5 -0.90 -6.42 3.34
CA GLY A 5 0.01 -5.29 3.50
C GLY A 5 1.33 -5.49 2.74
N ALA A 6 2.31 -4.63 3.05
CA ALA A 6 3.50 -4.42 2.21
C ALA A 6 4.31 -5.70 1.95
N GLY A 7 4.27 -6.68 2.86
CA GLY A 7 4.94 -7.97 2.69
C GLY A 7 4.51 -8.72 1.42
N THR A 8 3.28 -8.49 0.95
CA THR A 8 2.77 -9.07 -0.32
C THR A 8 3.45 -8.51 -1.57
N SER A 9 4.06 -7.32 -1.49
CA SER A 9 4.65 -6.60 -2.63
C SER A 9 6.17 -6.61 -2.66
N THR A 10 6.82 -7.23 -1.67
CA THR A 10 8.30 -7.34 -1.59
C THR A 10 8.93 -7.96 -2.84
N ALA A 11 8.37 -9.07 -3.34
CA ALA A 11 8.83 -9.73 -4.56
C ALA A 11 8.51 -8.95 -5.85
N SER A 12 7.74 -7.85 -5.77
CA SER A 12 7.48 -6.93 -6.88
C SER A 12 8.52 -5.79 -6.95
N GLY A 13 9.57 -5.84 -6.12
CA GLY A 13 10.60 -4.80 -6.05
C GLY A 13 10.21 -3.58 -5.22
N LEU A 14 9.06 -3.64 -4.52
CA LEU A 14 8.61 -2.62 -3.59
C LEU A 14 9.06 -2.98 -2.18
N ALA A 15 9.85 -2.13 -1.54
CA ALA A 15 10.35 -2.40 -0.19
C ALA A 15 9.23 -2.33 0.86
N ASP A 16 9.34 -3.16 1.91
CA ASP A 16 8.46 -3.07 3.06
C ASP A 16 9.01 -2.14 4.15
N TYR A 17 8.14 -1.65 5.03
CA TYR A 17 8.54 -0.71 6.08
C TYR A 17 9.21 -1.36 7.30
N ARG A 18 9.03 -2.67 7.53
CA ARG A 18 9.29 -3.33 8.82
C ARG A 18 9.75 -4.79 8.72
N GLY A 19 10.11 -5.27 7.53
CA GLY A 19 10.63 -6.61 7.33
C GLY A 19 12.09 -6.76 7.76
N PRO A 20 12.64 -7.98 7.72
CA PRO A 20 14.05 -8.23 7.99
C PRO A 20 14.95 -7.39 7.07
N GLY A 21 15.72 -6.46 7.64
CA GLY A 21 16.58 -5.53 6.89
C GLY A 21 15.95 -4.18 6.55
N ALA A 22 14.68 -3.93 6.94
CA ALA A 22 14.07 -2.62 6.77
C ALA A 22 14.76 -1.55 7.62
N ILE A 23 15.09 -0.42 7.00
CA ILE A 23 15.70 0.72 7.67
C ILE A 23 14.60 1.47 8.46
N PRO A 24 14.73 1.67 9.78
CA PRO A 24 13.77 2.45 10.55
C PRO A 24 13.66 3.87 9.99
N ARG A 25 12.44 4.31 9.69
CA ARG A 25 12.16 5.66 9.19
C ARG A 25 11.00 6.29 9.92
N SER A 26 11.08 7.62 10.04
CA SER A 26 9.98 8.45 10.49
C SER A 26 9.23 8.95 9.26
N PRO A 27 8.09 8.35 8.92
CA PRO A 27 7.29 8.79 7.78
C PRO A 27 6.74 10.19 8.04
N MET A 28 6.62 10.98 6.98
CA MET A 28 6.01 12.31 7.06
C MET A 28 4.55 12.19 7.54
N THR A 29 4.18 13.04 8.49
CA THR A 29 2.80 13.13 8.96
C THR A 29 1.95 14.02 8.07
N TYR A 30 0.64 13.86 8.12
CA TYR A 30 -0.30 14.74 7.43
C TYR A 30 -0.10 16.19 7.83
N GLN A 31 0.03 16.44 9.14
CA GLN A 31 0.20 17.75 9.73
C GLN A 31 1.49 18.42 9.22
N GLU A 32 2.59 17.68 9.13
CA GLU A 32 3.84 18.18 8.54
C GLU A 32 3.64 18.58 7.06
N PHE A 33 3.01 17.72 6.26
CA PHE A 33 2.77 17.98 4.85
C PHE A 33 1.90 19.23 4.62
N VAL A 34 0.79 19.37 5.34
CA VAL A 34 -0.13 20.50 5.12
C VAL A 34 0.40 21.82 5.68
N SER A 35 1.20 21.79 6.74
CA SER A 35 1.67 23.00 7.43
C SER A 35 2.96 23.60 6.86
N SER A 36 3.76 22.83 6.11
CA SER A 36 5.09 23.26 5.68
C SER A 36 5.31 23.13 4.17
N ASP A 37 5.60 24.25 3.51
CA ASP A 37 6.01 24.27 2.11
C ASP A 37 7.30 23.47 1.89
N ILE A 38 8.29 23.63 2.78
CA ILE A 38 9.55 22.87 2.72
C ILE A 38 9.29 21.37 2.83
N ALA A 39 8.36 20.94 3.71
CA ALA A 39 7.98 19.54 3.80
C ALA A 39 7.35 19.03 2.50
N ARG A 40 6.50 19.82 1.84
CA ARG A 40 5.93 19.44 0.53
C ARG A 40 6.99 19.35 -0.56
N ARG A 41 7.94 20.28 -0.62
CA ARG A 41 9.07 20.22 -1.56
C ARG A 41 9.88 18.95 -1.33
N HIS A 42 10.22 18.66 -0.08
CA HIS A 42 10.93 17.44 0.30
C HIS A 42 10.17 16.17 -0.08
N TYR A 43 8.87 16.13 0.18
CA TYR A 43 8.01 15.01 -0.23
C TYR A 43 8.02 14.82 -1.75
N TRP A 44 7.71 15.87 -2.50
CA TRP A 44 7.57 15.77 -3.96
C TRP A 44 8.89 15.45 -4.66
N ALA A 45 10.02 15.98 -4.16
CA ALA A 45 11.34 15.63 -4.66
C ALA A 45 11.63 14.12 -4.51
N ARG A 46 11.40 13.57 -3.31
CA ARG A 46 11.63 12.13 -3.03
C ARG A 46 10.65 11.24 -3.78
N SER A 47 9.36 11.60 -3.80
CA SER A 47 8.34 10.90 -4.59
C SER A 47 8.69 10.88 -6.08
N THR A 48 9.27 11.96 -6.61
CA THR A 48 9.73 12.03 -8.01
C THR A 48 10.83 11.01 -8.30
N VAL A 49 11.76 10.82 -7.36
CA VAL A 49 12.83 9.81 -7.46
C VAL A 49 12.30 8.38 -7.32
N GLY A 50 11.33 8.17 -6.44
CA GLY A 50 10.73 6.85 -6.19
C GLY A 50 9.76 6.38 -7.26
N TRP A 51 9.12 7.32 -7.97
CA TRP A 51 8.07 7.02 -8.92
C TRP A 51 8.45 6.04 -10.04
N PRO A 52 9.64 6.11 -10.68
CA PRO A 52 10.03 5.16 -11.71
C PRO A 52 10.00 3.69 -11.25
N SER A 53 10.47 3.40 -10.03
CA SER A 53 10.44 2.04 -9.46
C SER A 53 9.01 1.58 -9.18
N PHE A 54 8.18 2.48 -8.66
CA PHE A 54 6.78 2.19 -8.39
C PHE A 54 6.00 1.91 -9.70
N ARG A 55 6.19 2.75 -10.73
CA ARG A 55 5.49 2.65 -12.02
C ARG A 55 5.74 1.31 -12.73
N VAL A 56 6.95 0.76 -12.62
CA VAL A 56 7.30 -0.49 -13.31
C VAL A 56 6.98 -1.74 -12.48
N ALA A 57 6.60 -1.59 -11.21
CA ALA A 57 6.24 -2.72 -10.37
C ALA A 57 5.07 -3.49 -10.99
N GLN A 58 5.21 -4.82 -11.05
CA GLN A 58 4.19 -5.72 -11.57
C GLN A 58 3.71 -6.65 -10.46
N PRO A 59 2.48 -7.17 -10.55
CA PRO A 59 2.02 -8.17 -9.61
C PRO A 59 2.94 -9.39 -9.63
N ASN A 60 3.38 -9.79 -8.45
CA ASN A 60 4.15 -11.03 -8.27
C ASN A 60 3.20 -12.23 -8.04
N ARG A 61 3.79 -13.41 -7.86
CA ARG A 61 3.08 -14.68 -7.65
C ARG A 61 2.07 -14.63 -6.50
N VAL A 62 2.35 -13.93 -5.40
CA VAL A 62 1.43 -13.79 -4.25
C VAL A 62 0.14 -13.10 -4.67
N HIS A 63 0.21 -12.03 -5.48
CA HIS A 63 -0.99 -11.32 -5.92
C HIS A 63 -1.87 -12.19 -6.81
N HIS A 64 -1.25 -12.93 -7.74
CA HIS A 64 -1.97 -13.87 -8.60
C HIS A 64 -2.61 -15.00 -7.78
N LEU A 65 -1.90 -15.57 -6.81
CA LEU A 65 -2.48 -16.59 -5.92
C LEU A 65 -3.66 -16.04 -5.10
N VAL A 66 -3.58 -14.79 -4.64
CA VAL A 66 -4.71 -14.14 -3.94
C VAL A 66 -5.91 -13.96 -4.87
N ALA A 67 -5.69 -13.61 -6.14
CA ALA A 67 -6.76 -13.56 -7.14
C ALA A 67 -7.33 -14.97 -7.40
N ASP A 68 -6.46 -15.97 -7.54
CA ASP A 68 -6.83 -17.37 -7.78
C ASP A 68 -7.62 -17.98 -6.61
N LEU A 69 -7.46 -17.50 -5.36
CA LEU A 69 -8.26 -17.95 -4.22
C LEU A 69 -9.76 -17.86 -4.49
N ALA A 70 -10.22 -16.82 -5.21
CA ALA A 70 -11.63 -16.65 -5.54
C ALA A 70 -12.18 -17.76 -6.47
N THR A 71 -11.29 -18.50 -7.15
CA THR A 71 -11.67 -19.62 -8.02
C THR A 71 -11.86 -20.93 -7.24
N VAL A 72 -11.26 -21.04 -6.05
CA VAL A 72 -11.25 -22.27 -5.25
C VAL A 72 -11.99 -22.15 -3.91
N LEU A 73 -12.30 -20.93 -3.45
CA LEU A 73 -13.18 -20.66 -2.31
C LEU A 73 -13.96 -19.35 -2.48
N PRO A 74 -15.11 -19.17 -1.80
CA PRO A 74 -15.84 -17.91 -1.82
C PRO A 74 -15.06 -16.81 -1.08
N VAL A 75 -14.40 -15.94 -1.85
CA VAL A 75 -13.69 -14.76 -1.35
C VAL A 75 -14.59 -13.52 -1.47
N THR A 76 -14.92 -12.90 -0.34
CA THR A 76 -15.75 -11.67 -0.32
C THR A 76 -15.05 -10.46 -0.95
N GLY A 77 -13.72 -10.47 -0.96
CA GLY A 77 -12.88 -9.41 -1.51
C GLY A 77 -11.55 -9.26 -0.75
N VAL A 78 -10.73 -8.34 -1.26
CA VAL A 78 -9.43 -7.97 -0.71
C VAL A 78 -9.50 -6.56 -0.14
N VAL A 79 -9.11 -6.39 1.12
CA VAL A 79 -8.80 -5.09 1.72
C VAL A 79 -7.28 -4.98 1.79
N THR A 80 -6.69 -3.96 1.19
CA THR A 80 -5.23 -3.80 1.21
C THR A 80 -4.81 -2.52 1.92
N GLN A 81 -3.73 -2.61 2.70
CA GLN A 81 -3.02 -1.44 3.22
C GLN A 81 -2.02 -0.87 2.21
N ASN A 82 -1.78 -1.57 1.10
CA ASN A 82 -0.86 -1.10 0.09
C ASN A 82 -1.52 -0.01 -0.75
N VAL A 83 -0.68 0.84 -1.34
CA VAL A 83 -1.10 1.93 -2.24
C VAL A 83 -0.67 1.67 -3.69
N ASP A 84 -0.28 0.42 -3.98
CA ASP A 84 0.42 0.00 -5.20
C ASP A 84 -0.49 -0.42 -6.37
N GLY A 85 -1.74 -0.78 -6.10
CA GLY A 85 -2.69 -1.22 -7.13
C GLY A 85 -2.41 -2.63 -7.69
N LEU A 86 -1.47 -3.39 -7.12
CA LEU A 86 -1.02 -4.67 -7.68
C LEU A 86 -2.05 -5.79 -7.53
N HIS A 87 -2.93 -5.72 -6.52
CA HIS A 87 -4.04 -6.70 -6.37
C HIS A 87 -5.05 -6.59 -7.53
N GLN A 88 -5.37 -5.36 -7.93
CA GLN A 88 -6.26 -5.06 -9.05
C GLN A 88 -5.62 -5.51 -10.36
N ALA A 89 -4.35 -5.18 -10.57
CA ALA A 89 -3.60 -5.61 -11.75
C ALA A 89 -3.47 -7.15 -11.84
N ALA A 90 -3.47 -7.86 -10.71
CA ALA A 90 -3.48 -9.32 -10.67
C ALA A 90 -4.86 -9.95 -10.93
N GLY A 91 -5.94 -9.15 -10.95
CA GLY A 91 -7.30 -9.64 -11.18
C GLY A 91 -8.13 -9.87 -9.91
N SER A 92 -7.67 -9.46 -8.72
CA SER A 92 -8.50 -9.50 -7.51
C SER A 92 -9.71 -8.59 -7.65
N ASN A 93 -10.89 -9.05 -7.22
CA ASN A 93 -12.13 -8.27 -7.29
C ASN A 93 -13.16 -8.74 -6.22
N PRO A 94 -13.76 -7.84 -5.41
CA PRO A 94 -13.43 -6.42 -5.27
C PRO A 94 -12.13 -6.20 -4.46
N VAL A 95 -11.48 -5.05 -4.69
CA VAL A 95 -10.34 -4.57 -3.89
C VAL A 95 -10.68 -3.22 -3.27
N LEU A 96 -10.45 -3.08 -1.97
CA LEU A 96 -10.60 -1.84 -1.21
C LEU A 96 -9.23 -1.36 -0.72
N ASP A 97 -8.81 -0.18 -1.20
CA ASP A 97 -7.50 0.42 -0.89
C ASP A 97 -7.60 1.27 0.38
N LEU A 98 -7.28 0.67 1.53
CA LEU A 98 -7.49 1.29 2.84
C LEU A 98 -6.71 2.58 3.03
N HIS A 99 -5.54 2.68 2.40
CA HIS A 99 -4.64 3.81 2.48
C HIS A 99 -4.58 4.60 1.16
N GLY A 100 -5.58 4.45 0.28
CA GLY A 100 -5.64 5.15 -1.00
C GLY A 100 -4.71 4.55 -2.06
N ARG A 101 -4.39 5.33 -3.10
CA ARG A 101 -3.54 4.90 -4.22
C ARG A 101 -2.49 5.94 -4.55
N LEU A 102 -1.25 5.48 -4.75
CA LEU A 102 -0.15 6.36 -5.14
C LEU A 102 -0.25 6.79 -6.62
N ALA A 103 -1.03 6.06 -7.43
CA ALA A 103 -1.27 6.38 -8.84
C ALA A 103 -2.13 7.65 -9.05
N THR A 104 -2.75 8.17 -8.00
CA THR A 104 -3.59 9.36 -8.05
C THR A 104 -3.10 10.44 -7.07
N VAL A 105 -3.44 11.69 -7.39
CA VAL A 105 -3.12 12.88 -6.59
C VAL A 105 -4.38 13.71 -6.45
N SER A 106 -4.70 14.12 -5.22
CA SER A 106 -5.94 14.82 -4.89
C SER A 106 -5.64 16.24 -4.40
N CYS A 107 -6.42 17.21 -4.87
CA CYS A 107 -6.38 18.57 -4.33
C CYS A 107 -7.08 18.64 -2.97
N LEU A 108 -6.39 19.17 -1.96
CA LEU A 108 -6.92 19.33 -0.61
C LEU A 108 -8.04 20.39 -0.50
N THR A 109 -8.25 21.19 -1.54
CA THR A 109 -9.25 22.28 -1.55
C THR A 109 -10.50 21.92 -2.33
N CYS A 110 -10.36 21.51 -3.59
CA CYS A 110 -11.51 21.24 -4.47
C CYS A 110 -11.75 19.75 -4.75
N GLY A 111 -10.92 18.84 -4.22
CA GLY A 111 -11.06 17.40 -4.41
C GLY A 111 -10.77 16.92 -5.84
N THR A 112 -10.26 17.79 -6.73
CA THR A 112 -9.85 17.36 -8.08
C THR A 112 -8.77 16.29 -7.97
N VAL A 113 -9.02 15.15 -8.60
CA VAL A 113 -8.09 14.04 -8.72
C VAL A 113 -7.37 14.14 -10.06
N ILE A 114 -6.05 14.03 -10.05
CA ILE A 114 -5.19 14.00 -11.24
C ILE A 114 -4.34 12.73 -11.22
N ASP A 115 -3.91 12.32 -12.41
CA ASP A 115 -3.04 11.17 -12.59
C ASP A 115 -1.60 11.48 -12.14
N ARG A 116 -0.98 10.53 -11.43
CA ARG A 116 0.38 10.71 -10.89
C ARG A 116 1.47 10.66 -11.97
N GLU A 117 1.27 9.93 -13.07
CA GLU A 117 2.20 9.93 -14.21
C GLU A 117 2.19 11.30 -14.90
N ALA A 118 1.00 11.89 -15.10
CA ALA A 118 0.87 13.24 -15.63
C ALA A 118 1.58 14.28 -14.73
N LEU A 119 1.39 14.18 -13.41
CA LEU A 119 2.10 15.04 -12.47
C LEU A 119 3.62 14.82 -12.50
N GLN A 120 4.09 13.57 -12.68
CA GLN A 120 5.52 13.27 -12.80
C GLN A 120 6.15 14.07 -13.94
N ALA A 121 5.51 14.08 -15.12
CA ALA A 121 6.02 14.83 -16.27
C ALA A 121 6.14 16.34 -15.93
N THR A 122 5.11 16.92 -15.32
CA THR A 122 5.14 18.34 -14.89
C THR A 122 6.23 18.61 -13.86
N LEU A 123 6.43 17.72 -12.88
CA LEU A 123 7.48 17.86 -11.88
C LEU A 123 8.88 17.86 -12.52
N LEU A 124 9.11 17.01 -13.53
CA LEU A 124 10.39 16.98 -14.25
C LEU A 124 10.61 18.22 -15.13
N GLU A 125 9.56 18.72 -15.78
CA GLU A 125 9.61 19.96 -16.57
C GLU A 125 9.94 21.18 -15.71
N LEU A 126 9.36 21.26 -14.51
CA LEU A 126 9.60 22.35 -13.56
C LEU A 126 10.99 22.28 -12.91
N ASN A 127 11.65 21.12 -12.95
CA ASN A 127 12.93 20.89 -12.27
C ASN A 127 13.97 20.26 -13.22
N PRO A 128 14.44 20.97 -14.27
CA PRO A 128 15.31 20.38 -15.30
C PRO A 128 16.66 19.89 -14.77
N GLU A 129 17.27 20.59 -13.80
CA GLU A 129 18.51 20.14 -13.14
C GLU A 129 18.31 18.90 -12.25
N PHE A 130 17.09 18.71 -11.75
CA PHE A 130 16.71 17.51 -11.02
C PHE A 130 16.49 16.35 -11.97
N ALA A 131 15.74 16.59 -13.05
CA ALA A 131 15.42 15.61 -14.08
C ALA A 131 16.68 15.01 -14.71
N SER A 132 17.71 15.81 -14.97
CA SER A 132 18.99 15.33 -15.50
C SER A 132 19.74 14.35 -14.59
N ARG A 133 19.42 14.35 -13.28
CA ARG A 133 20.03 13.47 -12.27
C ARG A 133 19.10 12.33 -11.83
N LEU A 134 17.88 12.26 -12.37
CA LEU A 134 16.85 11.32 -11.90
C LEU A 134 17.33 9.87 -11.92
N ASP A 135 17.92 9.42 -13.02
CA ASP A 135 18.39 8.02 -13.16
C ASP A 135 19.49 7.66 -12.16
N TYR A 136 20.32 8.64 -11.79
CA TYR A 136 21.34 8.45 -10.76
C TYR A 136 20.69 8.36 -9.37
N LEU A 137 19.81 9.30 -9.05
CA LEU A 137 19.10 9.34 -7.76
C LEU A 137 18.22 8.10 -7.56
N ALA A 138 17.50 7.66 -8.60
CA ALA A 138 16.63 6.48 -8.54
C ALA A 138 17.43 5.20 -8.31
N ARG A 139 18.63 5.07 -8.90
CA ARG A 139 19.53 3.94 -8.62
C ARG A 139 20.04 3.94 -7.19
N GLN A 140 20.25 5.12 -6.59
CA GLN A 140 20.60 5.22 -5.17
C GLN A 140 19.40 4.96 -4.24
N ALA A 141 18.18 5.29 -4.69
CA ALA A 141 16.94 5.02 -3.96
C ALA A 141 16.47 3.55 -4.04
N ALA A 142 17.02 2.77 -4.98
CA ALA A 142 16.52 1.44 -5.29
C ALA A 142 16.55 0.53 -4.05
N GLY A 143 15.40 -0.07 -3.72
CA GLY A 143 15.25 -0.96 -2.55
C GLY A 143 14.84 -0.26 -1.25
N LEU A 144 14.54 1.04 -1.28
CA LEU A 144 14.08 1.81 -0.11
C LEU A 144 12.54 1.98 -0.11
N PRO A 145 11.86 1.86 1.05
CA PRO A 145 10.41 2.11 1.14
C PRO A 145 10.05 3.52 0.65
N ASP A 146 8.93 3.64 -0.05
CA ASP A 146 8.45 4.88 -0.70
C ASP A 146 9.40 5.52 -1.74
N GLY A 147 10.47 4.82 -2.12
CA GLY A 147 11.46 5.33 -3.09
C GLY A 147 12.27 6.54 -2.58
N ASP A 148 12.41 6.62 -1.26
CA ASP A 148 13.18 7.63 -0.53
C ASP A 148 14.69 7.57 -0.89
N ALA A 149 15.14 8.41 -1.81
CA ALA A 149 16.55 8.80 -1.91
C ALA A 149 16.93 9.79 -0.78
N GLU A 150 18.21 9.81 -0.39
CA GLU A 150 18.82 11.05 0.10
C GLU A 150 18.87 12.02 -1.08
N VAL A 151 17.94 12.95 -1.09
CA VAL A 151 17.85 13.98 -2.11
C VAL A 151 18.41 15.26 -1.52
N ASP A 152 19.61 15.64 -1.93
CA ASP A 152 20.19 16.92 -1.54
C ASP A 152 19.40 18.09 -2.17
N ARG A 153 19.33 19.22 -1.45
CA ARG A 153 18.72 20.48 -1.92
C ARG A 153 17.25 20.36 -2.35
N THR A 154 16.44 19.61 -1.60
CA THR A 154 14.98 19.58 -1.83
C THR A 154 14.29 20.93 -1.63
N GLU A 155 14.93 21.86 -0.91
CA GLU A 155 14.39 23.20 -0.65
C GLU A 155 14.10 24.01 -1.91
N GLU A 156 14.79 23.73 -3.02
CA GLU A 156 14.61 24.44 -4.30
C GLU A 156 13.64 23.71 -5.24
N PHE A 157 13.14 22.53 -4.85
CA PHE A 157 12.27 21.72 -5.68
C PHE A 157 10.92 22.40 -5.90
N ILE A 158 10.52 22.56 -7.15
CA ILE A 158 9.30 23.22 -7.57
C ILE A 158 8.20 22.17 -7.78
N TYR A 159 7.05 22.34 -7.16
CA TYR A 159 5.86 21.52 -7.41
C TYR A 159 4.68 22.43 -7.83
N PRO A 160 3.78 21.96 -8.71
CA PRO A 160 2.68 22.78 -9.20
C PRO A 160 1.54 22.87 -8.19
N ASP A 161 0.76 23.94 -8.29
CA ASP A 161 -0.55 24.04 -7.65
C ASP A 161 -1.59 23.19 -8.39
N CYS A 162 -2.76 22.98 -7.77
CA CYS A 162 -3.91 22.40 -8.45
C CYS A 162 -4.27 23.19 -9.72
N PRO A 163 -4.44 22.53 -10.88
CA PRO A 163 -4.74 23.20 -12.14
C PRO A 163 -6.15 23.83 -12.19
N VAL A 164 -7.03 23.47 -11.25
CA VAL A 164 -8.42 23.95 -11.19
C VAL A 164 -8.57 25.12 -10.22
N CYS A 165 -8.13 24.95 -8.97
CA CYS A 165 -8.38 25.94 -7.90
C CYS A 165 -7.11 26.57 -7.32
N ARG A 166 -5.92 26.21 -7.82
CA ARG A 166 -4.61 26.62 -7.27
C ARG A 166 -4.35 26.17 -5.82
N GLY A 167 -5.17 25.26 -5.28
CA GLY A 167 -4.97 24.66 -3.97
C GLY A 167 -3.84 23.62 -3.94
N VAL A 168 -3.49 23.16 -2.73
CA VAL A 168 -2.41 22.20 -2.51
C VAL A 168 -2.77 20.82 -3.06
N LEU A 169 -1.87 20.24 -3.84
CA LEU A 169 -1.94 18.85 -4.28
C LEU A 169 -1.26 17.95 -3.23
N LYS A 170 -1.94 16.85 -2.87
CA LYS A 170 -1.42 15.78 -2.02
C LYS A 170 -1.57 14.45 -2.77
N PRO A 171 -0.61 13.53 -2.73
CA PRO A 171 -0.85 12.17 -3.18
C PRO A 171 -2.10 11.61 -2.52
N ASP A 172 -2.85 10.81 -3.27
CA ASP A 172 -4.13 10.27 -2.84
C ASP A 172 -3.96 9.05 -1.93
N VAL A 173 -3.09 9.19 -0.94
CA VAL A 173 -2.75 8.19 0.07
C VAL A 173 -3.02 8.73 1.47
N VAL A 174 -3.32 7.84 2.41
CA VAL A 174 -3.57 8.21 3.81
C VAL A 174 -2.25 8.35 4.56
N TYR A 175 -1.93 9.57 5.00
CA TYR A 175 -0.74 9.85 5.79
C TYR A 175 -0.87 9.39 7.24
N PHE A 176 0.24 9.27 7.94
CA PHE A 176 0.21 9.17 9.40
C PHE A 176 -0.44 10.42 10.00
N GLY A 177 -1.42 10.23 10.88
CA GLY A 177 -2.20 11.34 11.45
C GLY A 177 -3.35 11.82 10.57
N GLU A 178 -3.57 11.22 9.40
CA GLU A 178 -4.74 11.42 8.54
C GLU A 178 -5.80 10.34 8.80
N ASN A 179 -7.07 10.69 8.64
CA ASN A 179 -8.15 9.72 8.65
C ASN A 179 -8.29 9.08 7.27
N ALA A 180 -8.37 7.75 7.23
CA ALA A 180 -8.77 7.05 6.01
C ALA A 180 -10.21 7.39 5.64
N ASP A 181 -10.53 7.32 4.34
CA ASP A 181 -11.87 7.58 3.81
C ASP A 181 -12.92 6.71 4.55
N PRO A 182 -13.88 7.33 5.27
CA PRO A 182 -14.92 6.61 5.98
C PRO A 182 -15.72 5.65 5.10
N ALA A 183 -15.94 5.97 3.83
CA ALA A 183 -16.66 5.10 2.91
C ALA A 183 -15.90 3.79 2.66
N VAL A 184 -14.59 3.87 2.40
CA VAL A 184 -13.72 2.69 2.22
C VAL A 184 -13.63 1.87 3.51
N VAL A 185 -13.53 2.54 4.66
CA VAL A 185 -13.48 1.87 5.97
C VAL A 185 -14.77 1.13 6.27
N ASN A 186 -15.92 1.77 6.05
CA ASN A 186 -17.24 1.16 6.28
C ASN A 186 -17.45 -0.02 5.32
N ALA A 187 -17.16 0.15 4.03
CA ALA A 187 -17.25 -0.94 3.06
C ALA A 187 -16.35 -2.13 3.41
N SER A 188 -15.17 -1.87 4.01
CA SER A 188 -14.26 -2.91 4.51
C SER A 188 -14.86 -3.65 5.72
N PHE A 189 -15.54 -2.94 6.62
CA PHE A 189 -16.26 -3.58 7.73
C PHE A 189 -17.46 -4.39 7.23
N ASP A 190 -18.24 -3.87 6.27
CA ASP A 190 -19.35 -4.61 5.66
C ASP A 190 -18.86 -5.90 4.99
N MET A 191 -17.70 -5.85 4.33
CA MET A 191 -17.04 -7.03 3.75
C MET A 191 -16.63 -8.05 4.83
N LEU A 192 -16.08 -7.58 5.96
CA LEU A 192 -15.74 -8.44 7.08
C LEU A 192 -16.99 -9.07 7.72
N GLU A 193 -18.07 -8.31 7.88
CA GLU A 193 -19.31 -8.79 8.48
C GLU A 193 -19.92 -9.94 7.67
N ARG A 194 -19.89 -9.85 6.34
CA ARG A 194 -20.30 -10.91 5.40
C ARG A 194 -19.32 -12.08 5.27
N SER A 195 -18.17 -12.04 5.95
CA SER A 195 -17.15 -13.09 5.87
C SER A 195 -17.17 -14.01 7.10
N ASP A 196 -16.96 -15.31 6.93
CA ASP A 196 -16.79 -16.24 8.07
C ASP A 196 -15.36 -16.28 8.62
N ALA A 197 -14.40 -15.82 7.81
CA ALA A 197 -12.98 -15.81 8.13
C ALA A 197 -12.27 -14.56 7.58
N LEU A 198 -11.26 -14.13 8.32
CA LEU A 198 -10.29 -13.12 7.93
C LEU A 198 -8.93 -13.80 7.70
N LEU A 199 -8.44 -13.73 6.47
CA LEU A 199 -7.08 -14.14 6.11
C LEU A 199 -6.19 -12.90 6.03
N VAL A 200 -5.17 -12.81 6.89
CA VAL A 200 -4.22 -11.70 6.95
C VAL A 200 -2.89 -12.13 6.33
N LEU A 201 -2.40 -11.38 5.35
CA LEU A 201 -1.22 -11.72 4.57
C LEU A 201 -0.20 -10.57 4.57
N GLY A 202 1.04 -10.85 4.96
CA GLY A 202 2.18 -9.96 4.71
C GLY A 202 2.07 -8.60 5.39
N THR A 203 1.62 -8.57 6.63
CA THR A 203 1.53 -7.33 7.40
C THR A 203 1.86 -7.57 8.87
N SER A 204 2.66 -6.67 9.45
CA SER A 204 2.96 -6.69 10.88
C SER A 204 1.77 -6.24 11.75
N LEU A 205 0.72 -5.67 11.13
CA LEU A 205 -0.43 -5.07 11.82
C LEU A 205 -0.02 -4.02 12.87
N SER A 206 1.16 -3.39 12.69
CA SER A 206 1.69 -2.42 13.67
C SER A 206 0.80 -1.18 13.78
N VAL A 207 0.03 -0.85 12.73
CA VAL A 207 -0.87 0.30 12.67
C VAL A 207 -2.32 -0.14 12.90
N MET A 208 -3.08 0.68 13.64
CA MET A 208 -4.48 0.39 13.98
C MET A 208 -5.41 0.24 12.77
N SER A 209 -5.06 0.85 11.64
CA SER A 209 -5.87 0.84 10.41
C SER A 209 -6.12 -0.58 9.88
N GLY A 210 -5.10 -1.45 9.87
CA GLY A 210 -5.26 -2.87 9.58
C GLY A 210 -5.74 -3.68 10.80
N LEU A 211 -5.13 -3.46 11.97
CA LEU A 211 -5.41 -4.26 13.17
C LEU A 211 -6.88 -4.18 13.64
N ARG A 212 -7.60 -3.09 13.38
CA ARG A 212 -9.02 -2.96 13.74
C ARG A 212 -9.89 -4.06 13.14
N PHE A 213 -9.55 -4.57 11.95
CA PHE A 213 -10.29 -5.68 11.33
C PHE A 213 -10.03 -7.00 12.04
N VAL A 214 -8.79 -7.25 12.46
CA VAL A 214 -8.45 -8.42 13.28
C VAL A 214 -9.17 -8.40 14.63
N ARG A 215 -9.17 -7.25 15.31
CA ARG A 215 -9.90 -7.06 16.57
C ARG A 215 -11.40 -7.24 16.42
N ARG A 216 -11.99 -6.72 15.33
CA ARG A 216 -13.41 -6.91 15.01
C ARG A 216 -13.72 -8.38 14.76
N ALA A 217 -12.94 -9.05 13.91
CA ALA A 217 -13.13 -10.46 13.58
C ALA A 217 -13.07 -11.36 14.82
N ALA A 218 -12.06 -11.18 15.67
CA ALA A 218 -11.92 -11.93 16.91
C ALA A 218 -13.07 -11.69 17.89
N ARG A 219 -13.49 -10.42 18.08
CA ARG A 219 -14.65 -10.07 18.92
C ARG A 219 -15.93 -10.72 18.41
N ASP A 220 -16.10 -10.78 17.10
CA ASP A 220 -17.29 -11.35 16.46
C ASP A 220 -17.16 -12.89 16.29
N SER A 221 -16.17 -13.51 16.96
CA SER A 221 -15.88 -14.95 16.92
C SER A 221 -15.66 -15.53 15.51
N LYS A 222 -15.22 -14.69 14.56
CA LYS A 222 -14.81 -15.11 13.21
C LYS A 222 -13.40 -15.69 13.25
N ARG A 223 -13.11 -16.63 12.35
CA ARG A 223 -11.76 -17.21 12.23
C ARG A 223 -10.76 -16.16 11.77
N VAL A 224 -9.63 -16.03 12.45
CA VAL A 224 -8.53 -15.15 12.06
C VAL A 224 -7.32 -16.01 11.74
N ILE A 225 -6.88 -15.99 10.48
CA ILE A 225 -5.71 -16.73 10.01
C ILE A 225 -4.67 -15.70 9.61
N ILE A 226 -3.49 -15.76 10.24
CA ILE A 226 -2.39 -14.83 9.95
C ILE A 226 -1.25 -15.62 9.29
N VAL A 227 -0.88 -15.21 8.07
CA VAL A 227 0.30 -15.71 7.37
C VAL A 227 1.30 -14.56 7.28
N ASN A 228 2.38 -14.66 8.05
CA ASN A 228 3.43 -13.64 8.09
C ASN A 228 4.73 -14.26 8.61
N ASP A 229 5.85 -13.84 8.05
CA ASP A 229 7.17 -14.37 8.44
C ASP A 229 7.57 -13.88 9.85
N GLY A 230 7.31 -12.61 10.15
CA GLY A 230 7.57 -11.99 11.45
C GLY A 230 6.37 -11.98 12.41
N THR A 231 6.60 -11.52 13.64
CA THR A 231 5.53 -11.28 14.63
C THR A 231 4.56 -10.21 14.16
N THR A 232 3.30 -10.33 14.59
CA THR A 232 2.26 -9.34 14.29
C THR A 232 1.60 -8.84 15.56
N ARG A 233 1.08 -7.62 15.52
CA ARG A 233 0.31 -7.04 16.63
C ARG A 233 -1.06 -7.69 16.85
N GLY A 234 -1.44 -8.65 16.00
CA GLY A 234 -2.68 -9.41 16.06
C GLY A 234 -2.50 -10.88 16.46
N ASP A 235 -1.28 -11.30 16.80
CA ASP A 235 -0.96 -12.71 17.04
C ASP A 235 -1.83 -13.36 18.12
N ASP A 236 -2.07 -12.67 19.24
CA ASP A 236 -2.92 -13.16 20.35
C ASP A 236 -4.41 -13.30 19.99
N LEU A 237 -4.82 -12.74 18.85
CA LEU A 237 -6.19 -12.77 18.36
C LEU A 237 -6.37 -13.78 17.21
N ALA A 238 -5.29 -14.41 16.76
CA ALA A 238 -5.30 -15.34 15.65
C ALA A 238 -5.82 -16.72 16.09
N THR A 239 -6.76 -17.27 15.32
CA THR A 239 -7.14 -18.69 15.42
C THR A 239 -6.00 -19.59 14.93
N HIS A 240 -5.31 -19.17 13.86
CA HIS A 240 -4.14 -19.86 13.33
C HIS A 240 -3.07 -18.86 12.92
N ARG A 241 -1.83 -19.20 13.22
CA ARG A 241 -0.63 -18.47 12.79
C ARG A 241 0.21 -19.41 11.94
N ILE A 242 0.56 -18.95 10.74
CA ILE A 242 1.37 -19.70 9.79
C ILE A 242 2.61 -18.86 9.52
N HIS A 243 3.77 -19.42 9.88
CA HIS A 243 5.07 -18.82 9.61
C HIS A 243 5.65 -19.42 8.33
N GLY A 244 6.16 -18.56 7.46
CA GLY A 244 6.77 -18.98 6.21
C GLY A 244 6.63 -17.93 5.11
N ARG A 245 7.30 -18.18 3.98
CA ARG A 245 7.20 -17.31 2.80
C ARG A 245 5.78 -17.36 2.25
N LEU A 246 5.16 -16.19 2.08
CA LEU A 246 3.77 -16.04 1.62
C LEU A 246 3.49 -16.82 0.35
N GLU A 247 4.38 -16.73 -0.63
CA GLU A 247 4.27 -17.44 -1.91
C GLU A 247 4.12 -18.95 -1.67
N SER A 248 5.06 -19.56 -0.95
CA SER A 248 5.05 -21.00 -0.69
C SER A 248 3.81 -21.46 0.08
N VAL A 249 3.39 -20.70 1.10
CA VAL A 249 2.19 -21.03 1.89
C VAL A 249 0.93 -20.95 1.02
N LEU A 250 0.80 -19.91 0.19
CA LEU A 250 -0.37 -19.73 -0.67
C LEU A 250 -0.41 -20.74 -1.82
N GLU A 251 0.74 -21.12 -2.39
CA GLU A 251 0.80 -22.17 -3.41
C GLU A 251 0.32 -23.52 -2.87
N GLU A 252 0.78 -23.90 -1.68
CA GLU A 252 0.31 -25.12 -1.03
C GLU A 252 -1.19 -25.03 -0.70
N PHE A 253 -1.64 -23.88 -0.19
CA PHE A 253 -3.05 -23.69 0.16
C PHE A 253 -3.96 -23.78 -1.07
N VAL A 254 -3.69 -23.01 -2.12
CA VAL A 254 -4.47 -23.04 -3.39
C VAL A 254 -4.38 -24.42 -4.05
N GLY A 255 -3.20 -25.03 -4.05
CA GLY A 255 -2.99 -26.38 -4.61
C GLY A 255 -3.75 -27.46 -3.85
N SER A 256 -3.80 -27.40 -2.52
CA SER A 256 -4.55 -28.36 -1.71
C SER A 256 -6.06 -28.26 -1.93
N LEU A 257 -6.60 -27.05 -2.06
CA LEU A 257 -8.02 -26.81 -2.28
C LEU A 257 -8.47 -27.23 -3.68
N SER A 258 -7.63 -27.01 -4.69
CA SER A 258 -7.88 -27.47 -6.07
C SER A 258 -8.01 -29.00 -6.18
N ASN A 259 -7.42 -29.73 -5.22
CA ASN A 259 -7.44 -31.20 -5.19
C ASN A 259 -8.54 -31.78 -4.30
N LEU A 260 -9.32 -30.94 -3.60
CA LEU A 260 -10.48 -31.40 -2.84
C LEU A 260 -11.66 -31.62 -3.81
N PRO A 261 -12.41 -32.72 -3.68
CA PRO A 261 -13.63 -32.90 -4.46
C PRO A 261 -14.58 -31.75 -4.14
N HIS A 262 -14.99 -31.00 -5.18
CA HIS A 262 -16.02 -29.98 -5.02
C HIS A 262 -17.31 -30.63 -4.49
N PRO A 263 -17.96 -30.05 -3.47
CA PRO A 263 -19.21 -30.56 -2.93
C PRO A 263 -20.36 -30.48 -3.95
#